data_AF-A0A151P111-F1
#
_entry.id   AF-A0A151P111-F1
#
_cell.length_a   1.000
_cell.length_b   1.000
_cell.length_c   1.000
_cell.angle_alpha   90.00
_cell.angle_beta   90.00
_cell.angle_gamma   90.00
#
_symmetry.space_group_name_H-M   'P 1'
#
loop_
_entity.id
_entity.type
_entity.pdbx_description
1 polymer ?
#
loop_
_entity_poly.entity_id
_entity_poly.type
_entity_poly.pdbx_seq_one_letter_code
_entity_poly.pdbx_strand_id
1 'polypeptide(L)'
;MQLTRDQWGRAATSRSPADPRCTADLGAQYITLSPGCAQRHRSFYDDLLAHGILKPLTAPIKGMVMKEGSLNFMTPQGTSSIAKHYLRESGADVFYEHHVTQIYLRDGKWEVHEEAGSSELFDIVILTIPVPQILQLQGDIVNTVINGSQRQQLESVSYSSRYALGLFYEAGTQIDVPWAAQYITNNPCIRFISIDNKKRNIESSEVGPSVVVHTSVPFGIEYLEWNREKVQQLILEQLEIVMPDLPKPVNIKCQKWRYSQVTTPVPSCPGQMTLHINPSLICGGDAFTHSNFDGCIESAMCIVEAIKSVTVF
;
A
#
# COMPACT_ATOMS: atom_id res chain seq x y z
N MET A 1 -1.60 -11.74 20.61
CA MET A 1 -0.56 -10.77 20.20
C MET A 1 -1.28 -9.60 19.53
N GLN A 2 -1.23 -8.41 20.12
CA GLN A 2 -1.93 -7.23 19.60
C GLN A 2 -1.31 -6.81 18.25
N LEU A 3 -2.06 -6.98 17.15
CA LEU A 3 -1.72 -6.49 15.80
C LEU A 3 -1.85 -4.96 15.74
N THR A 4 -1.20 -4.26 16.66
CA THR A 4 -1.24 -2.81 16.82
C THR A 4 0.04 -2.19 16.27
N ARG A 5 0.18 -2.14 14.94
CA ARG A 5 1.05 -1.20 14.21
C ARG A 5 0.76 -1.30 12.72
N ASP A 6 0.93 -0.18 12.02
CA ASP A 6 0.59 0.05 10.61
C ASP A 6 1.48 -0.67 9.60
N GLN A 7 1.61 -1.99 9.74
CA GLN A 7 2.59 -2.81 9.04
C GLN A 7 1.98 -3.57 7.86
N TRP A 8 1.13 -2.89 7.07
CA TRP A 8 0.42 -3.49 5.92
C TRP A 8 0.83 -2.81 4.60
N GLY A 9 2.06 -2.30 4.56
CA GLY A 9 2.60 -1.54 3.43
C GLY A 9 1.71 -0.35 3.06
N ARG A 10 1.57 -0.11 1.75
CA ARG A 10 0.76 0.99 1.18
C ARG A 10 -0.76 0.76 1.27
N ALA A 11 -1.20 -0.33 1.89
CA ALA A 11 -2.59 -0.66 2.14
C ALA A 11 -2.96 -0.55 3.64
N ALA A 12 -2.11 0.11 4.45
CA ALA A 12 -2.29 0.20 5.88
C ALA A 12 -3.49 1.06 6.30
N THR A 13 -4.17 0.56 7.34
CA THR A 13 -5.24 1.25 8.05
C THR A 13 -4.70 1.67 9.43
N SER A 14 -4.69 2.97 9.67
CA SER A 14 -4.31 3.56 10.94
C SER A 14 -5.48 3.65 11.90
N ARG A 15 -5.18 3.68 13.20
CA ARG A 15 -6.16 3.78 14.28
C ARG A 15 -5.87 5.02 15.12
N SER A 16 -6.92 5.68 15.60
CA SER A 16 -6.77 6.77 16.55
C SER A 16 -6.18 6.23 17.87
N PRO A 17 -5.20 6.93 18.48
CA PRO A 17 -4.77 6.63 19.84
C PRO A 17 -5.88 6.80 20.89
N ALA A 18 -6.84 7.71 20.66
CA ALA A 18 -7.94 7.98 21.58
C ALA A 18 -9.05 6.91 21.51
N ASP A 19 -9.35 6.39 20.32
CA ASP A 19 -10.30 5.29 20.13
C ASP A 19 -9.85 4.38 18.98
N PRO A 20 -9.41 3.13 19.25
CA PRO A 20 -8.91 2.23 18.22
C PRO A 20 -9.99 1.78 17.21
N ARG A 21 -11.28 2.03 17.48
CA ARG A 21 -12.39 1.81 16.54
C ARG A 21 -12.46 2.92 15.48
N CYS A 22 -11.96 4.12 15.79
CA CYS A 22 -11.80 5.20 14.82
C CYS A 22 -10.56 4.92 13.97
N THR A 23 -10.76 4.60 12.69
CA THR A 23 -9.67 4.18 11.81
C THR A 23 -9.63 4.99 10.53
N ALA A 24 -8.48 5.04 9.86
CA ALA A 24 -8.28 5.78 8.62
C ALA A 24 -7.33 5.04 7.68
N ASP A 25 -7.72 4.84 6.43
CA ASP A 25 -6.82 4.27 5.41
C ASP A 25 -5.87 5.36 4.88
N LEU A 26 -4.58 5.30 5.20
CA LEU A 26 -3.63 6.38 4.79
C LEU A 26 -3.00 6.14 3.42
N GLY A 27 -3.13 4.93 2.88
CA GLY A 27 -2.65 4.55 1.55
C GLY A 27 -3.81 4.34 0.58
N ALA A 28 -3.96 3.13 0.03
CA ALA A 28 -5.04 2.81 -0.90
C ALA A 28 -6.44 3.06 -0.30
N GLN A 29 -7.26 3.84 -1.03
CA GLN A 29 -8.54 4.37 -0.55
C GLN A 29 -9.74 3.50 -0.88
N TYR A 30 -9.74 2.89 -2.07
CA TYR A 30 -10.77 2.00 -2.58
C TYR A 30 -10.14 1.12 -3.68
N ILE A 31 -10.82 0.04 -4.05
CA ILE A 31 -10.37 -0.92 -5.06
C ILE A 31 -11.22 -0.75 -6.31
N THR A 32 -10.59 -0.63 -7.48
CA THR A 32 -11.29 -0.53 -8.76
C THR A 32 -11.00 -1.76 -9.60
N LEU A 33 -12.04 -2.53 -9.92
CA LEU A 33 -11.98 -3.61 -10.88
C LEU A 33 -12.25 -3.06 -12.28
N SER A 34 -11.22 -3.12 -13.13
CA SER A 34 -11.35 -2.73 -14.53
C SER A 34 -11.93 -3.88 -15.38
N PRO A 35 -12.70 -3.60 -16.44
CA PRO A 35 -13.29 -4.66 -17.29
C PRO A 35 -12.28 -5.68 -17.81
N GLY A 36 -11.08 -5.25 -18.19
CA GLY A 36 -10.02 -6.13 -18.70
C GLY A 36 -9.46 -7.12 -17.68
N CYS A 37 -9.62 -6.85 -16.38
CA CYS A 37 -9.20 -7.74 -15.29
C CYS A 37 -10.37 -8.58 -14.73
N ALA A 38 -11.61 -8.15 -14.98
CA ALA A 38 -12.81 -8.70 -14.34
C ALA A 38 -12.95 -10.22 -14.47
N GLN A 39 -12.66 -10.78 -15.65
CA GLN A 39 -12.72 -12.23 -15.84
C GLN A 39 -11.51 -12.95 -15.21
N ARG A 40 -10.30 -12.42 -15.42
CA ARG A 40 -9.05 -13.07 -14.99
C ARG A 40 -8.91 -13.12 -13.47
N HIS A 41 -9.34 -12.05 -12.79
CA HIS A 41 -9.18 -11.91 -11.34
C HIS A 41 -10.49 -12.17 -10.58
N ARG A 42 -11.53 -12.65 -11.26
CA ARG A 42 -12.87 -12.84 -10.70
C ARG A 42 -12.88 -13.57 -9.37
N SER A 43 -12.14 -14.68 -9.28
CA SER A 43 -12.09 -15.52 -8.07
C SER A 43 -11.62 -14.76 -6.84
N PHE A 44 -10.65 -13.84 -6.98
CA PHE A 44 -10.14 -13.02 -5.87
C PHE A 44 -11.20 -12.02 -5.39
N TYR A 45 -11.96 -11.42 -6.31
CA TYR A 45 -13.04 -10.51 -5.94
C TYR A 45 -14.22 -11.26 -5.31
N ASP A 46 -14.63 -12.39 -5.89
CA ASP A 46 -15.71 -13.23 -5.38
C ASP A 46 -15.39 -13.73 -3.96
N ASP A 47 -14.14 -14.14 -3.69
CA ASP A 47 -13.67 -14.55 -2.36
C ASP A 47 -13.75 -13.39 -1.34
N LEU A 48 -13.21 -12.22 -1.67
CA LEU A 48 -13.20 -11.07 -0.77
C LEU A 48 -14.61 -10.52 -0.52
N LEU A 49 -15.52 -10.61 -1.49
CA LEU A 49 -16.93 -10.24 -1.36
C LEU A 49 -17.66 -11.25 -0.46
N ALA A 50 -17.45 -12.55 -0.65
CA ALA A 50 -18.08 -13.60 0.15
C ALA A 50 -17.71 -13.49 1.64
N HIS A 51 -16.47 -13.09 1.94
CA HIS A 51 -16.00 -12.88 3.30
C HIS A 51 -16.29 -11.47 3.86
N GLY A 52 -16.97 -10.61 3.10
CA GLY A 52 -17.30 -9.23 3.49
C GLY A 52 -16.07 -8.33 3.69
N ILE A 53 -14.92 -8.73 3.15
CA ILE A 53 -13.68 -7.96 3.15
C ILE A 53 -13.78 -6.80 2.17
N LEU A 54 -14.44 -7.03 1.03
CA LEU A 54 -14.86 -5.99 0.09
C LEU A 54 -16.38 -5.82 0.11
N LYS A 55 -16.83 -4.60 -0.15
CA LYS A 55 -18.24 -4.27 -0.46
C LYS A 55 -18.29 -3.24 -1.59
N PRO A 56 -19.35 -3.20 -2.41
CA PRO A 56 -19.53 -2.15 -3.41
C PRO A 56 -19.42 -0.76 -2.78
N LEU A 57 -18.65 0.12 -3.42
CA LEU A 57 -18.56 1.52 -3.02
C LEU A 57 -19.80 2.27 -3.51
N THR A 58 -20.69 2.61 -2.59
CA THR A 58 -21.93 3.36 -2.88
C THR A 58 -21.84 4.82 -2.46
N ALA A 59 -20.87 5.18 -1.62
CA ALA A 59 -20.73 6.52 -1.10
C ALA A 59 -20.27 7.51 -2.20
N PRO A 60 -20.81 8.74 -2.25
CA PRO A 60 -20.50 9.69 -3.31
C PRO A 60 -19.04 10.17 -3.24
N ILE A 61 -18.30 10.04 -4.35
CA ILE A 61 -16.96 10.60 -4.52
C ILE A 61 -17.00 11.71 -5.58
N LYS A 62 -16.84 12.95 -5.14
CA LYS A 62 -16.84 14.13 -6.01
C LYS A 62 -15.57 14.16 -6.87
N GLY A 63 -15.72 14.37 -8.18
CA GLY A 63 -14.60 14.43 -9.13
C GLY A 63 -14.02 13.05 -9.49
N MET A 64 -14.70 11.96 -9.11
CA MET A 64 -14.33 10.62 -9.58
C MET A 64 -14.64 10.48 -11.06
N VAL A 65 -13.68 9.98 -11.83
CA VAL A 65 -13.87 9.63 -13.24
C VAL A 65 -14.02 8.12 -13.33
N MET A 66 -15.19 7.67 -13.79
CA MET A 66 -15.48 6.26 -14.00
C MET A 66 -15.21 5.88 -15.44
N LYS A 67 -14.39 4.84 -15.64
CA LYS A 67 -14.33 4.15 -16.93
C LYS A 67 -15.55 3.24 -17.04
N GLU A 68 -16.15 3.20 -18.23
CA GLU A 68 -17.29 2.33 -18.52
C GLU A 68 -16.99 0.88 -18.14
N GLY A 69 -17.95 0.23 -17.48
CA GLY A 69 -17.82 -1.14 -16.98
C GLY A 69 -16.92 -1.35 -15.76
N SER A 70 -16.29 -0.30 -15.21
CA SER A 70 -15.48 -0.43 -13.99
C SER A 70 -16.35 -0.49 -12.74
N LEU A 71 -15.96 -1.31 -11.78
CA LEU A 71 -16.62 -1.45 -10.48
C LEU A 71 -15.70 -0.97 -9.37
N ASN A 72 -16.23 -0.24 -8.39
CA ASN A 72 -15.46 0.17 -7.21
C ASN A 72 -15.95 -0.52 -5.95
N PHE A 73 -14.99 -0.84 -5.10
CA PHE A 73 -15.21 -1.51 -3.84
C PHE A 73 -14.49 -0.76 -2.72
N MET A 74 -15.08 -0.81 -1.54
CA MET A 74 -14.47 -0.33 -0.30
C MET A 74 -14.29 -1.50 0.67
N THR A 75 -13.45 -1.28 1.69
CA THR A 75 -13.10 -2.24 2.73
C THR A 75 -13.73 -1.78 4.05
N PRO A 76 -14.85 -2.38 4.52
CA PRO A 76 -15.55 -1.88 5.71
C PRO A 76 -14.67 -1.90 6.97
N GLN A 77 -13.75 -2.87 7.07
CA GLN A 77 -12.80 -3.01 8.18
C GLN A 77 -11.45 -2.32 7.93
N GLY A 78 -11.37 -1.46 6.90
CA GLY A 78 -10.16 -0.77 6.44
C GLY A 78 -9.31 -1.61 5.49
N THR A 79 -8.56 -0.98 4.59
CA THR A 79 -7.84 -1.64 3.50
C THR A 79 -6.86 -2.72 3.94
N SER A 80 -6.31 -2.62 5.15
CA SER A 80 -5.43 -3.66 5.72
C SER A 80 -6.12 -5.02 5.90
N SER A 81 -7.45 -5.09 5.89
CA SER A 81 -8.21 -6.33 6.02
C SER A 81 -7.96 -7.30 4.86
N ILE A 82 -7.60 -6.80 3.67
CA ILE A 82 -7.28 -7.64 2.51
C ILE A 82 -6.04 -8.49 2.78
N ALA A 83 -4.94 -7.86 3.20
CA ALA A 83 -3.70 -8.57 3.49
C ALA A 83 -3.86 -9.51 4.70
N LYS A 84 -4.60 -9.09 5.73
CA LYS A 84 -4.91 -9.93 6.90
C LYS A 84 -5.69 -11.18 6.53
N HIS A 85 -6.65 -11.07 5.61
CA HIS A 85 -7.41 -12.22 5.10
C HIS A 85 -6.46 -13.23 4.46
N TYR A 86 -5.66 -12.81 3.48
CA TYR A 86 -4.76 -13.73 2.78
C TYR A 86 -3.64 -14.31 3.64
N LEU A 87 -3.10 -13.58 4.63
CA LEU A 87 -2.13 -14.14 5.58
C LEU A 87 -2.77 -15.17 6.52
N ARG A 88 -4.03 -14.97 6.91
CA ARG A 88 -4.75 -15.97 7.70
C ARG A 88 -5.03 -17.22 6.87
N GLU A 89 -5.49 -17.05 5.63
CA GLU A 89 -5.76 -18.17 4.72
C GLU A 89 -4.49 -18.96 4.37
N SER A 90 -3.32 -18.30 4.30
CA SER A 90 -2.06 -19.00 4.02
C SER A 90 -1.55 -19.84 5.19
N GLY A 91 -1.98 -19.55 6.43
CA GLY A 91 -1.45 -20.18 7.63
C GLY A 91 0.04 -19.90 7.89
N ALA A 92 0.59 -18.84 7.28
CA ALA A 92 2.00 -18.51 7.40
C ALA A 92 2.35 -17.94 8.79
N ASP A 93 3.54 -18.25 9.28
CA ASP A 93 4.12 -17.57 10.43
C ASP A 93 4.57 -16.16 10.01
N VAL A 94 4.05 -15.14 10.70
CA VAL A 94 4.29 -13.73 10.36
C VAL A 94 5.11 -13.06 11.46
N PHE A 95 6.31 -12.62 11.08
CA PHE A 95 7.27 -11.99 11.96
C PHE A 95 7.36 -10.49 11.68
N TYR A 96 7.05 -9.66 12.67
CA TYR A 96 7.05 -8.20 12.58
C TYR A 96 8.28 -7.59 13.23
N GLU A 97 8.71 -6.42 12.75
CA GLU A 97 9.96 -5.78 13.21
C GLU A 97 11.23 -6.56 12.80
N HIS A 98 11.11 -7.46 11.81
CA HIS A 98 12.20 -8.20 11.17
C HIS A 98 12.63 -7.49 9.87
N HIS A 99 13.48 -6.48 9.99
CA HIS A 99 13.97 -5.71 8.85
C HIS A 99 15.16 -6.43 8.20
N VAL A 100 14.91 -7.10 7.07
CA VAL A 100 15.97 -7.75 6.27
C VAL A 100 16.92 -6.70 5.70
N THR A 101 18.22 -6.90 5.92
CA THR A 101 19.28 -5.99 5.44
C THR A 101 20.26 -6.66 4.50
N GLN A 102 20.47 -7.98 4.61
CA GLN A 102 21.47 -8.70 3.82
C GLN A 102 20.94 -10.08 3.40
N ILE A 103 21.32 -10.54 2.20
CA ILE A 103 21.00 -11.87 1.69
C ILE A 103 22.25 -12.48 1.05
N TYR A 104 22.66 -13.64 1.55
CA TYR A 104 23.83 -14.38 1.10
C TYR A 104 23.44 -15.77 0.58
N LEU A 105 24.21 -16.30 -0.38
CA LEU A 105 24.07 -17.67 -0.83
C LEU A 105 25.10 -18.54 -0.09
N ARG A 106 24.64 -19.50 0.70
CA ARG A 106 25.48 -20.40 1.51
C ARG A 106 25.02 -21.84 1.34
N ASP A 107 25.92 -22.71 0.88
CA ASP A 107 25.68 -24.16 0.79
C ASP A 107 24.35 -24.54 0.10
N GLY A 108 23.98 -23.81 -0.95
CA GLY A 108 22.75 -24.06 -1.71
C GLY A 108 21.46 -23.54 -1.05
N LYS A 109 21.56 -22.70 -0.01
CA LYS A 109 20.44 -22.02 0.66
C LYS A 109 20.67 -20.51 0.77
N TRP A 110 19.59 -19.77 0.98
CA TRP A 110 19.65 -18.35 1.27
C TRP A 110 19.80 -18.11 2.76
N GLU A 111 20.90 -17.49 3.16
CA GLU A 111 21.07 -16.94 4.50
C GLU A 111 20.59 -15.49 4.51
N VAL A 112 19.51 -15.22 5.22
CA VAL A 112 18.84 -13.91 5.29
C VAL A 112 19.12 -13.29 6.65
N HIS A 113 19.76 -12.12 6.66
CA HIS A 113 20.11 -11.39 7.88
C HIS A 113 19.16 -10.21 8.11
N GLU A 114 18.78 -10.03 9.37
CA GLU A 114 18.01 -8.87 9.82
C GLU A 114 18.89 -7.82 10.51
N GLU A 115 18.37 -6.59 10.61
CA GLU A 115 19.02 -5.45 11.26
C GLU A 115 19.39 -5.72 12.72
N ALA A 116 18.60 -6.55 13.42
CA ALA A 116 18.89 -6.95 14.81
C ALA A 116 20.08 -7.93 14.94
N GLY A 117 20.63 -8.40 13.82
CA GLY A 117 21.85 -9.21 13.75
C GLY A 117 21.64 -10.73 13.73
N SER A 118 20.40 -11.22 13.77
CA SER A 118 20.11 -12.64 13.58
C SER A 118 20.10 -13.02 12.09
N SER A 119 20.24 -14.32 11.79
CA SER A 119 20.09 -14.86 10.44
C SER A 119 19.33 -16.17 10.43
N GLU A 120 18.64 -16.42 9.32
CA GLU A 120 17.86 -17.64 9.08
C GLU A 120 18.12 -18.18 7.67
N LEU A 121 17.99 -19.51 7.51
CA LEU A 121 18.22 -20.20 6.24
C LEU A 121 16.90 -20.55 5.55
N PHE A 122 16.81 -20.22 4.26
CA PHE A 122 15.62 -20.47 3.44
C PHE A 122 15.97 -21.17 2.12
N ASP A 123 15.09 -22.06 1.67
CA ASP A 123 15.22 -22.73 0.36
C ASP A 123 14.74 -21.82 -0.79
N ILE A 124 13.80 -20.92 -0.51
CA ILE A 124 13.24 -19.96 -1.47
C ILE A 124 13.07 -18.62 -0.78
N VAL A 125 13.44 -17.53 -1.46
CA VAL A 125 13.19 -16.15 -1.01
C VAL A 125 12.38 -15.38 -2.05
N ILE A 126 11.33 -14.70 -1.61
CA ILE A 126 10.48 -13.83 -2.45
C ILE A 126 10.53 -12.42 -1.88
N LEU A 127 10.92 -11.44 -2.70
CA LEU A 127 11.01 -10.03 -2.32
C LEU A 127 9.86 -9.25 -2.95
N THR A 128 8.99 -8.68 -2.12
CA THR A 128 7.82 -7.88 -2.55
C THR A 128 7.87 -6.41 -2.09
N ILE A 129 9.06 -5.95 -1.67
CA ILE A 129 9.31 -4.55 -1.28
C ILE A 129 9.56 -3.69 -2.54
N PRO A 130 9.31 -2.37 -2.48
CA PRO A 130 9.68 -1.45 -3.56
C PRO A 130 11.10 -1.66 -4.07
N VAL A 131 11.27 -1.69 -5.39
CA VAL A 131 12.55 -1.97 -6.08
C VAL A 131 13.76 -1.18 -5.53
N PRO A 132 13.68 0.14 -5.26
CA PRO A 132 14.79 0.86 -4.63
C PRO A 132 15.25 0.29 -3.28
N GLN A 133 14.35 -0.34 -2.52
CA GLN A 133 14.69 -1.02 -1.26
C GLN A 133 15.35 -2.38 -1.52
N ILE A 134 14.98 -3.09 -2.60
CA ILE A 134 15.70 -4.29 -3.04
C ILE A 134 17.16 -3.95 -3.39
N LEU A 135 17.37 -2.84 -4.11
CA LEU A 135 18.70 -2.37 -4.50
C LEU A 135 19.55 -1.84 -3.32
N GLN A 136 18.92 -1.59 -2.16
CA GLN A 136 19.60 -1.19 -0.92
C GLN A 136 20.04 -2.38 -0.05
N LEU A 137 19.57 -3.59 -0.36
CA LEU A 137 20.03 -4.81 0.32
C LEU A 137 21.52 -5.01 0.10
N GLN A 138 22.15 -5.74 1.01
CA GLN A 138 23.57 -6.06 0.96
C GLN A 138 23.79 -7.57 0.78
N GLY A 139 25.04 -7.95 0.52
CA GLY A 139 25.45 -9.34 0.36
C GLY A 139 25.44 -9.81 -1.10
N ASP A 140 25.34 -11.12 -1.28
CA ASP A 140 25.49 -11.76 -2.60
C ASP A 140 24.36 -11.35 -3.55
N ILE A 141 23.17 -11.04 -3.03
CA ILE A 141 22.03 -10.56 -3.85
C ILE A 141 22.44 -9.39 -4.77
N VAL A 142 23.07 -8.35 -4.22
CA VAL A 142 23.43 -7.14 -4.98
C VAL A 142 24.79 -7.31 -5.67
N ASN A 143 25.71 -8.05 -5.07
CA ASN A 143 27.09 -8.15 -5.57
C ASN A 143 27.28 -9.16 -6.69
N THR A 144 26.54 -10.28 -6.68
CA THR A 144 26.78 -11.41 -7.59
C THR A 144 25.53 -11.94 -8.26
N VAL A 145 24.38 -11.93 -7.57
CA VAL A 145 23.14 -12.55 -8.08
C VAL A 145 22.43 -11.65 -9.10
N ILE A 146 22.22 -10.36 -8.80
CA ILE A 146 21.62 -9.42 -9.75
C ILE A 146 22.64 -9.13 -10.86
N ASN A 147 22.38 -9.66 -12.06
CA ASN A 147 23.24 -9.41 -13.21
C ASN A 147 23.10 -7.98 -13.76
N GLY A 148 24.02 -7.56 -14.64
CA GLY A 148 24.06 -6.18 -15.15
C GLY A 148 22.80 -5.72 -15.89
N SER A 149 22.14 -6.63 -16.65
CA SER A 149 20.90 -6.28 -17.37
C SER A 149 19.73 -6.13 -16.41
N GLN A 150 19.57 -7.06 -15.45
CA GLN A 150 18.57 -6.97 -14.40
C GLN A 150 18.76 -5.71 -13.56
N ARG A 151 20.01 -5.39 -13.18
CA ARG A 151 20.35 -4.17 -12.46
C ARG A 151 19.87 -2.92 -13.20
N GLN A 152 20.19 -2.80 -14.48
CA GLN A 152 19.78 -1.66 -15.30
C GLN A 152 18.25 -1.53 -15.37
N GLN A 153 17.53 -2.65 -15.52
CA GLN A 153 16.07 -2.68 -15.51
C GLN A 153 15.51 -2.22 -14.15
N LEU A 154 16.03 -2.73 -13.04
CA LEU A 154 15.59 -2.36 -11.70
C LEU A 154 15.92 -0.89 -11.37
N GLU A 155 17.09 -0.38 -11.77
CA GLU A 155 17.50 1.02 -11.56
C GLU A 155 16.65 2.02 -12.36
N SER A 156 16.02 1.57 -13.46
CA SER A 156 15.07 2.40 -14.22
C SER A 156 13.70 2.58 -13.56
N VAL A 157 13.39 1.80 -12.54
CA VAL A 157 12.11 1.85 -11.85
C VAL A 157 12.02 3.13 -11.03
N SER A 158 10.92 3.86 -11.16
CA SER A 158 10.67 5.08 -10.41
C SER A 158 9.28 5.08 -9.76
N TYR A 159 9.19 5.79 -8.63
CA TYR A 159 7.94 5.98 -7.90
C TYR A 159 7.69 7.47 -7.68
N SER A 160 6.43 7.85 -7.71
CA SER A 160 5.97 9.12 -7.13
C SER A 160 6.10 9.11 -5.60
N SER A 161 6.14 10.30 -5.01
CA SER A 161 6.09 10.50 -3.56
C SER A 161 4.88 11.32 -3.16
N ARG A 162 4.29 11.02 -1.99
CA ARG A 162 3.14 11.74 -1.41
C ARG A 162 3.21 11.75 0.10
N TYR A 163 2.51 12.71 0.70
CA TYR A 163 2.13 12.65 2.11
C TYR A 163 0.64 12.32 2.23
N ALA A 164 0.30 11.66 3.33
CA ALA A 164 -1.06 11.41 3.77
C ALA A 164 -1.23 11.90 5.20
N LEU A 165 -2.30 12.66 5.49
CA LEU A 165 -2.73 12.96 6.85
C LEU A 165 -3.97 12.15 7.20
N GLY A 166 -3.96 11.50 8.36
CA GLY A 166 -5.14 11.01 9.04
C GLY A 166 -5.48 11.94 10.20
N LEU A 167 -6.67 12.53 10.18
CA LEU A 167 -7.21 13.39 11.22
C LEU A 167 -8.32 12.63 11.92
N PHE A 168 -8.21 12.47 13.24
CA PHE A 168 -9.16 11.72 14.06
C PHE A 168 -9.89 12.67 14.99
N TYR A 169 -11.19 12.45 15.16
CA TYR A 169 -12.08 13.34 15.91
C TYR A 169 -12.77 12.59 17.05
N GLU A 170 -13.33 13.34 17.99
CA GLU A 170 -14.14 12.77 19.09
C GLU A 170 -15.49 12.25 18.60
N ALA A 171 -16.06 11.31 19.34
CA ALA A 171 -17.43 10.85 19.16
C ALA A 171 -18.41 12.04 19.16
N GLY A 172 -19.42 11.99 18.28
CA GLY A 172 -20.38 13.07 18.09
C GLY A 172 -19.92 14.23 17.20
N THR A 173 -18.62 14.32 16.84
CA THR A 173 -18.15 15.33 15.87
C THR A 173 -18.85 15.17 14.53
N GLN A 174 -19.40 16.26 14.00
CA GLN A 174 -20.07 16.27 12.69
C GLN A 174 -19.16 16.90 11.64
N ILE A 175 -19.06 16.25 10.47
CA ILE A 175 -18.38 16.81 9.29
C ILE A 175 -19.41 16.87 8.17
N ASP A 176 -20.02 18.03 8.01
CA ASP A 176 -21.14 18.24 7.11
C ASP A 176 -20.68 18.60 5.69
N VAL A 177 -20.46 17.57 4.89
CA VAL A 177 -20.20 17.66 3.46
C VAL A 177 -21.05 16.63 2.72
N PRO A 178 -21.53 16.94 1.50
CA PRO A 178 -22.43 16.07 0.75
C PRO A 178 -21.72 14.88 0.08
N TRP A 179 -20.41 14.78 0.24
CA TRP A 179 -19.56 13.76 -0.36
C TRP A 179 -18.83 12.95 0.72
N ALA A 180 -18.51 11.70 0.44
CA ALA A 180 -17.66 10.87 1.29
C ALA A 180 -16.18 11.01 0.94
N ALA A 181 -15.88 11.38 -0.31
CA ALA A 181 -14.55 11.82 -0.72
C ALA A 181 -14.61 12.83 -1.87
N GLN A 182 -13.54 13.59 -2.07
CA GLN A 182 -13.42 14.56 -3.13
C GLN A 182 -12.01 14.56 -3.71
N TYR A 183 -11.92 14.48 -5.05
CA TYR A 183 -10.73 14.81 -5.81
C TYR A 183 -10.62 16.33 -5.98
N ILE A 184 -9.42 16.86 -5.76
CA ILE A 184 -9.10 18.28 -5.88
C ILE A 184 -8.05 18.43 -6.98
N THR A 185 -8.33 19.26 -7.98
CA THR A 185 -7.43 19.49 -9.13
C THR A 185 -6.75 20.86 -9.09
N ASN A 186 -7.34 21.82 -8.37
CA ASN A 186 -6.91 23.23 -8.36
C ASN A 186 -6.35 23.64 -6.99
N ASN A 187 -5.48 22.82 -6.41
CA ASN A 187 -4.74 23.15 -5.19
C ASN A 187 -3.29 22.66 -5.33
N PRO A 188 -2.27 23.46 -4.94
CA PRO A 188 -0.86 23.08 -5.10
C PRO A 188 -0.46 21.90 -4.20
N CYS A 189 -1.12 21.76 -3.05
CA CYS A 189 -0.78 20.78 -2.02
C CYS A 189 -1.71 19.58 -2.03
N ILE A 190 -3.03 19.77 -1.94
CA ILE A 190 -4.00 18.69 -1.69
C ILE A 190 -4.57 18.15 -3.00
N ARG A 191 -4.54 16.82 -3.15
CA ARG A 191 -5.09 16.12 -4.33
C ARG A 191 -6.41 15.41 -4.04
N PHE A 192 -6.60 14.94 -2.81
CA PHE A 192 -7.75 14.12 -2.44
C PHE A 192 -8.04 14.25 -0.94
N ILE A 193 -9.33 14.28 -0.59
CA ILE A 193 -9.82 14.26 0.79
C ILE A 193 -10.90 13.17 0.90
N SER A 194 -10.88 12.39 1.97
CA SER A 194 -11.94 11.42 2.29
C SER A 194 -12.39 11.55 3.74
N ILE A 195 -13.71 11.57 3.95
CA ILE A 195 -14.34 11.29 5.23
C ILE A 195 -14.47 9.77 5.33
N ASP A 196 -13.48 9.12 5.95
CA ASP A 196 -13.20 7.71 5.74
C ASP A 196 -14.29 6.78 6.30
N ASN A 197 -14.93 7.19 7.41
CA ASN A 197 -16.09 6.50 7.98
C ASN A 197 -17.35 6.60 7.08
N LYS A 198 -17.57 7.74 6.41
CA LYS A 198 -18.63 7.90 5.40
C LYS A 198 -18.33 7.03 4.17
N LYS A 199 -17.09 7.04 3.69
CA LYS A 199 -16.62 6.21 2.55
C LYS A 199 -16.87 4.72 2.80
N ARG A 200 -16.62 4.26 4.03
CA ARG A 200 -16.82 2.86 4.44
C ARG A 200 -18.24 2.53 4.90
N ASN A 201 -19.15 3.51 4.94
CA ASN A 201 -20.53 3.36 5.39
C ASN A 201 -20.63 2.74 6.80
N ILE A 202 -19.83 3.26 7.74
CA ILE A 202 -19.73 2.80 9.13
C ILE A 202 -19.99 3.95 10.14
N GLU A 203 -20.88 4.87 9.79
CA GLU A 203 -21.21 5.99 10.68
C GLU A 203 -21.81 5.49 12.00
N SER A 204 -21.28 5.99 13.12
CA SER A 204 -21.73 5.69 14.47
C SER A 204 -21.59 6.94 15.32
N SER A 205 -22.55 7.18 16.22
CA SER A 205 -22.45 8.26 17.20
C SER A 205 -21.44 7.96 18.31
N GLU A 206 -21.06 6.69 18.48
CA GLU A 206 -20.15 6.22 19.54
C GLU A 206 -18.66 6.27 19.14
N VAL A 207 -18.38 6.45 17.85
CA VAL A 207 -17.01 6.48 17.29
C VAL A 207 -16.88 7.76 16.47
N GLY A 208 -15.86 8.56 16.76
CA GLY A 208 -15.64 9.80 16.02
C GLY A 208 -15.32 9.56 14.54
N PRO A 209 -15.60 10.53 13.66
CA PRO A 209 -15.22 10.44 12.27
C PRO A 209 -13.70 10.52 12.10
N SER A 210 -13.25 10.23 10.88
CA SER A 210 -11.84 10.40 10.50
C SER A 210 -11.74 10.97 9.09
N VAL A 211 -10.80 11.90 8.90
CA VAL A 211 -10.52 12.52 7.60
C VAL A 211 -9.14 12.10 7.12
N VAL A 212 -9.07 11.63 5.87
CA VAL A 212 -7.82 11.34 5.18
C VAL A 212 -7.57 12.42 4.14
N VAL A 213 -6.37 12.97 4.12
CA VAL A 213 -5.91 13.95 3.12
C VAL A 213 -4.70 13.39 2.40
N HIS A 214 -4.71 13.35 1.07
CA HIS A 214 -3.55 13.02 0.26
C HIS A 214 -3.03 14.24 -0.49
N THR A 215 -1.72 14.46 -0.44
CA THR A 215 -1.07 15.54 -1.18
C THR A 215 -0.96 15.20 -2.66
N SER A 216 -0.67 16.21 -3.48
CA SER A 216 -0.24 16.10 -4.87
C SER A 216 1.14 15.44 -4.98
N VAL A 217 1.47 14.93 -6.17
CA VAL A 217 2.83 14.38 -6.44
C VAL A 217 3.88 15.49 -6.41
N PRO A 218 3.69 16.65 -7.06
CA PRO A 218 4.68 17.73 -7.00
C PRO A 218 5.02 18.13 -5.57
N PHE A 219 4.01 18.32 -4.70
CA PHE A 219 4.22 18.64 -3.29
C PHE A 219 4.98 17.50 -2.57
N GLY A 220 4.59 16.24 -2.79
CA GLY A 220 5.25 15.11 -2.16
C GLY A 220 6.73 14.96 -2.53
N ILE A 221 7.12 15.32 -3.76
CA ILE A 221 8.51 15.33 -4.23
C ILE A 221 9.28 16.51 -3.63
N GLU A 222 8.69 17.71 -3.67
CA GLU A 222 9.32 18.96 -3.18
C GLU A 222 9.70 18.86 -1.69
N TYR A 223 8.80 18.30 -0.87
CA TYR A 223 8.95 18.22 0.59
C TYR A 223 9.42 16.85 1.09
N LEU A 224 10.00 16.03 0.20
CA LEU A 224 10.32 14.62 0.49
C LEU A 224 11.35 14.44 1.61
N GLU A 225 12.40 15.27 1.63
CA GLU A 225 13.48 15.26 2.63
C GLU A 225 13.25 16.24 3.79
N TRP A 226 12.11 16.93 3.82
CA TRP A 226 11.80 17.86 4.89
C TRP A 226 11.39 17.12 6.16
N ASN A 227 11.53 17.82 7.30
CA ASN A 227 11.02 17.35 8.58
C ASN A 227 9.49 17.17 8.49
N ARG A 228 9.00 16.00 8.90
CA ARG A 228 7.61 15.58 8.74
C ARG A 228 6.63 16.50 9.47
N GLU A 229 6.98 16.99 10.64
CA GLU A 229 6.13 17.86 11.46
C GLU A 229 5.95 19.23 10.79
N LYS A 230 7.00 19.77 10.15
CA LYS A 230 6.88 20.99 9.32
C LYS A 230 5.97 20.78 8.11
N VAL A 231 6.12 19.65 7.40
CA VAL A 231 5.28 19.34 6.23
C VAL A 231 3.82 19.14 6.64
N GLN A 232 3.58 18.51 7.80
CA GLN A 232 2.22 18.38 8.35
C GLN A 232 1.56 19.74 8.52
N GLN A 233 2.26 20.73 9.06
CA GLN A 233 1.73 22.08 9.24
C GLN A 233 1.35 22.75 7.92
N LEU A 234 2.19 22.63 6.89
CA LEU A 234 1.89 23.16 5.55
C LEU A 234 0.63 22.53 4.94
N ILE A 235 0.44 21.21 5.13
CA ILE A 235 -0.76 20.51 4.64
C ILE A 235 -2.01 20.98 5.40
N LEU A 236 -1.90 21.20 6.72
CA LEU A 236 -3.02 21.68 7.54
C LEU A 236 -3.45 23.10 7.15
N GLU A 237 -2.51 24.00 6.88
CA GLU A 237 -2.81 25.35 6.38
C GLU A 237 -3.55 25.33 5.05
N GLN A 238 -3.14 24.43 4.14
CA GLN A 238 -3.86 24.23 2.88
C GLN A 238 -5.22 23.57 3.06
N LEU A 239 -5.37 22.71 4.07
CA LEU A 239 -6.64 22.08 4.39
C LEU A 239 -7.65 23.09 4.94
N GLU A 240 -7.22 24.03 5.78
CA GLU A 240 -8.07 25.10 6.30
C GLU A 240 -8.63 26.00 5.17
N ILE A 241 -7.84 26.24 4.12
CA ILE A 241 -8.33 26.96 2.92
C ILE A 241 -9.39 26.15 2.17
N VAL A 242 -9.24 24.83 2.08
CA VAL A 242 -10.13 23.93 1.32
C VAL A 242 -11.40 23.58 2.11
N MET A 243 -11.29 23.45 3.43
CA MET A 243 -12.35 23.09 4.37
C MET A 243 -12.27 23.98 5.63
N PRO A 244 -12.67 25.26 5.54
CA PRO A 244 -12.52 26.23 6.64
C PRO A 244 -13.35 25.89 7.89
N ASP A 245 -14.46 25.19 7.72
CA ASP A 245 -15.35 24.79 8.82
C ASP A 245 -14.95 23.43 9.43
N LEU A 246 -13.83 22.85 9.01
CA LEU A 246 -13.38 21.56 9.56
C LEU A 246 -12.97 21.76 11.04
N PRO A 247 -13.57 21.01 11.99
CA PRO A 247 -13.19 21.11 13.39
C PRO A 247 -11.72 20.78 13.64
N LYS A 248 -11.20 21.13 14.82
CA LYS A 248 -9.86 20.70 15.22
C LYS A 248 -9.87 19.20 15.56
N PRO A 249 -8.98 18.39 14.97
CA PRO A 249 -8.87 16.97 15.32
C PRO A 249 -8.21 16.79 16.68
N VAL A 250 -8.52 15.69 17.36
CA VAL A 250 -7.87 15.31 18.63
C VAL A 250 -6.55 14.59 18.42
N ASN A 251 -6.41 13.88 17.31
CA ASN A 251 -5.15 13.26 16.91
C ASN A 251 -4.91 13.43 15.41
N ILE A 252 -3.63 13.59 15.07
CA ILE A 252 -3.17 13.69 13.69
C ILE A 252 -2.09 12.65 13.48
N LYS A 253 -2.16 11.96 12.35
CA LYS A 253 -1.10 11.08 11.87
C LYS A 253 -0.63 11.53 10.50
N CYS A 254 0.63 11.88 10.41
CA CYS A 254 1.29 12.20 9.15
C CYS A 254 2.11 10.99 8.66
N GLN A 255 1.79 10.51 7.45
CA GLN A 255 2.47 9.40 6.80
C GLN A 255 3.17 9.89 5.53
N LYS A 256 4.48 9.63 5.44
CA LYS A 256 5.28 9.88 4.24
C LYS A 256 5.32 8.61 3.39
N TRP A 257 4.84 8.69 2.16
CA TRP A 257 4.95 7.62 1.16
C TRP A 257 6.06 8.00 0.18
N ARG A 258 7.32 7.67 0.52
CA ARG A 258 8.47 7.89 -0.37
C ARG A 258 8.27 7.18 -1.71
N TYR A 259 7.83 5.93 -1.66
CA TYR A 259 7.54 5.11 -2.83
C TYR A 259 6.02 4.92 -2.96
N SER A 260 5.27 5.99 -3.26
CA SER A 260 3.80 5.98 -3.24
C SER A 260 3.20 5.09 -4.33
N GLN A 261 3.43 5.44 -5.61
CA GLN A 261 2.93 4.68 -6.77
C GLN A 261 4.01 4.67 -7.83
N VAL A 262 4.16 3.53 -8.52
CA VAL A 262 5.07 3.36 -9.64
C VAL A 262 4.72 4.35 -10.75
N THR A 263 5.72 5.08 -11.23
CA THR A 263 5.62 6.00 -12.37
C THR A 263 6.32 5.41 -13.58
N THR A 264 7.42 4.70 -13.36
CA THR A 264 8.11 3.89 -14.38
C THR A 264 8.24 2.47 -13.83
N PRO A 265 7.49 1.49 -14.36
CA PRO A 265 7.64 0.10 -13.96
C PRO A 265 8.89 -0.52 -14.59
N VAL A 266 9.22 -1.74 -14.18
CA VAL A 266 10.21 -2.58 -14.87
C VAL A 266 9.78 -2.72 -16.33
N PRO A 267 10.71 -2.58 -17.31
CA PRO A 267 10.38 -2.69 -18.72
C PRO A 267 9.59 -3.95 -19.03
N SER A 268 8.57 -3.83 -19.88
CA SER A 268 7.63 -4.90 -20.29
C SER A 268 6.68 -5.44 -19.21
N CYS A 269 6.72 -4.94 -17.97
CA CYS A 269 5.85 -5.36 -16.87
C CYS A 269 5.73 -6.90 -16.75
N PRO A 270 6.85 -7.62 -16.50
CA PRO A 270 6.89 -9.08 -16.56
C PRO A 270 6.12 -9.79 -15.42
N GLY A 271 5.49 -9.06 -14.51
CA GLY A 271 4.83 -9.62 -13.32
C GLY A 271 5.80 -10.01 -12.20
N GLN A 272 7.01 -10.47 -12.53
CA GLN A 272 8.05 -10.85 -11.58
C GLN A 272 9.44 -10.79 -12.25
N MET A 273 10.50 -10.90 -11.46
CA MET A 273 11.87 -11.13 -11.95
C MET A 273 12.58 -12.19 -11.12
N THR A 274 12.89 -13.33 -11.73
CA THR A 274 13.71 -14.39 -11.13
C THR A 274 15.17 -13.96 -11.17
N LEU A 275 15.76 -13.70 -10.00
CA LEU A 275 17.17 -13.33 -9.86
C LEU A 275 18.08 -14.55 -9.80
N HIS A 276 17.59 -15.64 -9.22
CA HIS A 276 18.31 -16.91 -9.13
C HIS A 276 17.33 -18.08 -9.22
N ILE A 277 17.74 -19.16 -9.88
CA ILE A 277 16.87 -20.32 -10.16
C ILE A 277 16.90 -21.32 -9.02
N ASN A 278 18.08 -21.83 -8.62
CA ASN A 278 18.20 -22.87 -7.60
C ASN A 278 19.38 -22.61 -6.64
N PRO A 279 19.15 -22.18 -5.39
CA PRO A 279 17.84 -21.93 -4.75
C PRO A 279 17.11 -20.72 -5.35
N SER A 280 15.79 -20.68 -5.32
CA SER A 280 15.03 -19.62 -5.99
C SER A 280 15.07 -18.30 -5.22
N LEU A 281 15.36 -17.21 -5.92
CA LEU A 281 15.22 -15.83 -5.43
C LEU A 281 14.44 -15.02 -6.46
N ILE A 282 13.26 -14.53 -6.07
CA ILE A 282 12.31 -13.90 -7.01
C ILE A 282 11.86 -12.55 -6.46
N CYS A 283 11.84 -11.53 -7.31
CA CYS A 283 11.28 -10.22 -7.00
C CYS A 283 9.88 -10.07 -7.63
N GLY A 284 8.98 -9.40 -6.91
CA GLY A 284 7.64 -9.07 -7.39
C GLY A 284 7.08 -7.82 -6.72
N GLY A 285 5.82 -7.52 -6.98
CA GLY A 285 5.11 -6.33 -6.51
C GLY A 285 4.77 -5.36 -7.64
N ASP A 286 4.28 -4.18 -7.24
CA ASP A 286 3.67 -3.21 -8.15
C ASP A 286 4.61 -2.67 -9.24
N ALA A 287 5.91 -2.62 -8.99
CA ALA A 287 6.88 -2.21 -10.01
C ALA A 287 6.99 -3.17 -11.20
N PHE A 288 6.58 -4.43 -11.04
CA PHE A 288 6.60 -5.42 -12.12
C PHE A 288 5.29 -5.46 -12.90
N THR A 289 4.28 -4.68 -12.46
CA THR A 289 2.95 -4.56 -13.08
C THR A 289 2.49 -3.10 -13.03
N HIS A 290 1.64 -2.75 -12.06
CA HIS A 290 1.12 -1.41 -11.80
C HIS A 290 0.61 -1.25 -10.36
N SER A 291 0.65 -0.03 -9.81
CA SER A 291 0.23 0.27 -8.41
C SER A 291 -1.28 0.33 -8.20
N ASN A 292 -1.95 -0.82 -8.37
CA ASN A 292 -3.31 -1.06 -7.93
C ASN A 292 -3.46 -2.53 -7.47
N PHE A 293 -4.64 -2.90 -6.98
CA PHE A 293 -4.88 -4.24 -6.45
C PHE A 293 -4.74 -5.36 -7.49
N ASP A 294 -5.30 -5.17 -8.68
CA ASP A 294 -5.19 -6.14 -9.78
C ASP A 294 -3.73 -6.39 -10.20
N GLY A 295 -2.87 -5.36 -10.12
CA GLY A 295 -1.45 -5.50 -10.46
C GLY A 295 -0.69 -6.30 -9.42
N CYS A 296 -1.07 -6.17 -8.15
CA CYS A 296 -0.54 -7.01 -7.09
C CYS A 296 -0.98 -8.47 -7.27
N ILE A 297 -2.23 -8.73 -7.68
CA ILE A 297 -2.71 -10.08 -8.01
C ILE A 297 -1.90 -10.66 -9.18
N GLU A 298 -1.78 -9.92 -10.27
CA GLU A 298 -1.05 -10.37 -11.46
C GLU A 298 0.41 -10.70 -11.13
N SER A 299 1.09 -9.83 -10.38
CA SER A 299 2.45 -10.10 -9.93
C SER A 299 2.54 -11.36 -9.06
N ALA A 300 1.63 -11.54 -8.10
CA ALA A 300 1.61 -12.72 -7.25
C ALA A 300 1.39 -14.02 -8.06
N MET A 301 0.49 -14.00 -9.05
CA MET A 301 0.26 -15.14 -9.94
C MET A 301 1.52 -15.50 -10.74
N CYS A 302 2.21 -14.52 -11.31
CA CYS A 302 3.47 -14.74 -12.03
C CYS A 302 4.57 -15.32 -11.13
N ILE A 303 4.66 -14.89 -9.87
CA ILE A 303 5.61 -15.47 -8.90
C ILE A 303 5.30 -16.95 -8.65
N VAL A 304 4.03 -17.31 -8.45
CA VAL A 304 3.61 -18.71 -8.23
C VAL A 304 3.95 -19.58 -9.44
N GLU A 305 3.72 -19.09 -10.66
CA GLU A 305 4.09 -19.79 -11.89
C GLU A 305 5.61 -19.98 -12.01
N ALA A 306 6.40 -18.96 -11.66
CA ALA A 306 7.86 -19.03 -11.67
C ALA A 306 8.41 -20.03 -10.65
N ILE A 307 7.79 -20.16 -9.47
CA ILE A 307 8.19 -21.17 -8.48
C ILE A 307 7.86 -22.58 -9.00
N LYS A 308 6.64 -22.77 -9.52
CA LYS A 308 6.19 -24.08 -10.03
C LYS A 308 7.06 -24.60 -11.16
N SER A 309 7.55 -23.73 -12.05
CA SER A 309 8.39 -24.15 -13.18
C SER A 309 9.78 -24.64 -12.75
N VAL A 310 10.25 -24.24 -11.57
CA VAL A 310 11.56 -24.64 -11.02
C VAL A 310 11.45 -25.92 -10.18
N THR A 311 10.29 -26.18 -9.54
CA THR A 311 10.07 -27.37 -8.69
C THR A 311 9.75 -28.65 -9.48
N VAL A 312 9.71 -28.61 -10.82
CA VAL A 312 9.57 -29.82 -11.66
C VAL A 312 10.94 -30.41 -11.95
N PHE A 313 11.52 -31.12 -10.98
CA PHE A 313 12.62 -32.08 -11.18
C PHE A 313 12.49 -33.25 -10.20
#